data_AF-A0A830D0G4-F1
#
_entry.id   AF-A0A830D0G4-F1
#
_cell.length_a   1.000
_cell.length_b   1.000
_cell.length_c   1.000
_cell.angle_alpha   90.00
_cell.angle_beta   90.00
_cell.angle_gamma   90.00
#
_symmetry.space_group_name_H-M   'P 1'
#
loop_
_entity.id
_entity.type
_entity.pdbx_description
1 polymer ?
#
loop_
_entity_poly.entity_id
_entity_poly.type
_entity_poly.pdbx_seq_one_letter_code
_entity_poly.pdbx_strand_id
1 'polypeptide(L)'
;MQVEHKLCYFDLKENPRGRYLKISDKTSATRSTIIVPSNGIAWFLDLFNYYVNSEDQDVFSKELQLDAKVFYFDVGENRRGRFLKVSCLLSFFLLLSVLYHYIIILNLNSCINYGQ
;
A
#
# COMPACT_ATOMS: atom_id res chain seq x y z
N MET A 1 -6.89 -6.75 18.14
CA MET A 1 -5.90 -5.94 18.90
C MET A 1 -6.37 -4.50 18.89
N GLN A 2 -6.40 -3.82 20.04
CA GLN A 2 -6.82 -2.41 20.13
C GLN A 2 -5.57 -1.54 20.31
N VAL A 3 -5.34 -0.61 19.38
CA VAL A 3 -4.24 0.35 19.43
C VAL A 3 -4.84 1.73 19.21
N GLU A 4 -4.62 2.69 20.12
CA GLU A 4 -4.98 4.11 19.94
C GLU A 4 -6.41 4.40 19.44
N HIS A 5 -7.43 3.77 20.04
CA HIS A 5 -8.85 3.85 19.63
C HIS A 5 -9.20 3.24 18.27
N LYS A 6 -8.27 2.51 17.67
CA LYS A 6 -8.42 1.84 16.38
C LYS A 6 -8.49 0.33 16.58
N LEU A 7 -9.52 -0.30 16.01
CA LEU A 7 -9.70 -1.74 16.06
C LEU A 7 -9.21 -2.36 14.76
N CYS A 8 -8.09 -3.08 14.84
CA CYS A 8 -7.56 -3.86 13.73
C CYS A 8 -7.97 -5.33 13.88
N TYR A 9 -8.60 -5.85 12.82
CA TYR A 9 -9.04 -7.23 12.69
C TYR A 9 -8.20 -7.95 11.64
N PHE A 10 -7.77 -9.16 11.97
CA PHE A 10 -6.99 -10.04 11.10
C PHE A 10 -7.77 -11.34 10.93
N ASP A 11 -8.43 -11.50 9.79
CA ASP A 11 -9.24 -12.69 9.51
C ASP A 11 -8.55 -13.53 8.44
N LEU A 12 -8.10 -14.74 8.77
CA LEU A 12 -7.72 -15.73 7.75
C LEU A 12 -8.99 -16.36 7.18
N LYS A 13 -9.18 -16.26 5.87
CA LYS A 13 -10.38 -16.74 5.17
C LYS A 13 -10.01 -17.58 3.96
N GLU A 14 -10.97 -18.34 3.48
CA GLU A 14 -10.84 -19.20 2.32
C GLU A 14 -12.03 -19.02 1.38
N ASN A 15 -11.76 -19.05 0.08
CA ASN A 15 -12.77 -19.11 -0.97
C ASN A 15 -12.28 -20.03 -2.09
N PRO A 16 -13.07 -20.30 -3.15
CA PRO A 16 -12.63 -21.15 -4.25
C PRO A 16 -11.37 -20.68 -5.00
N ARG A 17 -10.96 -19.42 -4.84
CA ARG A 17 -9.71 -18.87 -5.40
C ARG A 17 -8.51 -19.08 -4.47
N GLY A 18 -8.72 -19.61 -3.26
CA GLY A 18 -7.69 -19.92 -2.28
C GLY A 18 -7.86 -19.17 -0.95
N ARG A 19 -6.83 -19.30 -0.09
CA ARG A 19 -6.78 -18.65 1.22
C ARG A 19 -6.21 -17.24 1.14
N TYR A 20 -6.75 -16.35 1.94
CA TYR A 20 -6.32 -14.96 2.03
C TYR A 20 -6.48 -14.42 3.46
N LEU A 21 -5.59 -13.51 3.85
CA LEU A 21 -5.69 -12.74 5.07
C LEU A 21 -6.41 -11.42 4.78
N LYS A 22 -7.51 -11.18 5.48
CA LYS A 22 -8.23 -9.91 5.45
C LYS A 22 -7.81 -9.08 6.66
N ILE A 23 -7.19 -7.93 6.39
CA ILE A 23 -6.80 -6.97 7.42
C ILE A 23 -7.79 -5.81 7.34
N SER A 24 -8.63 -5.66 8.36
CA SER A 24 -9.63 -4.61 8.45
C SER A 24 -9.29 -3.66 9.59
N ASP A 25 -9.28 -2.38 9.25
CA ASP A 25 -9.11 -1.30 10.19
C ASP A 25 -10.44 -0.57 10.36
N LYS A 26 -10.96 -0.54 11.59
CA LYS A 26 -12.23 0.10 11.92
C LYS A 26 -11.98 1.25 12.90
N THR A 27 -12.33 2.45 12.44
CA THR A 27 -12.53 3.63 13.30
C THR A 27 -14.02 3.86 13.53
N SER A 28 -14.38 4.81 14.40
CA SER A 28 -15.79 5.17 14.64
C SER A 28 -16.51 5.67 13.38
N ALA A 29 -15.78 6.24 12.41
CA ALA A 29 -16.34 6.86 11.22
C ALA A 29 -16.12 6.05 9.94
N THR A 30 -15.03 5.29 9.83
CA THR A 30 -14.62 4.64 8.59
C THR A 30 -14.13 3.22 8.81
N ARG A 31 -14.26 2.40 7.76
CA ARG A 31 -13.68 1.06 7.69
C ARG A 31 -12.79 0.97 6.46
N SER A 32 -11.52 0.68 6.66
CA SER A 32 -10.55 0.39 5.59
C SER A 32 -10.20 -1.09 5.62
N THR A 33 -9.89 -1.69 4.48
CA THR A 33 -9.56 -3.12 4.41
C THR A 33 -8.61 -3.40 3.26
N ILE A 34 -7.60 -4.22 3.54
CA ILE A 34 -6.76 -4.85 2.52
C ILE A 34 -6.94 -6.38 2.56
N ILE A 35 -6.73 -7.02 1.41
CA ILE A 35 -6.79 -8.47 1.25
C ILE A 35 -5.43 -8.92 0.76
N VAL A 36 -4.75 -9.71 1.58
CA VAL A 36 -3.42 -10.25 1.29
C VAL A 36 -3.57 -11.73 0.94
N PRO A 37 -3.23 -12.14 -0.28
CA PRO A 37 -3.15 -13.56 -0.64
C PRO A 37 -2.25 -14.35 0.33
N SER A 38 -2.60 -15.60 0.64
CA SER A 38 -1.86 -16.39 1.65
C SER A 38 -0.38 -16.62 1.30
N ASN A 39 -0.06 -16.76 0.02
CA ASN A 39 1.33 -16.84 -0.47
C ASN A 39 2.14 -15.57 -0.20
N GLY A 40 1.48 -14.40 -0.05
CA GLY A 40 2.14 -13.13 0.20
C GLY A 40 2.36 -12.77 1.67
N ILE A 41 1.82 -13.55 2.60
CA ILE A 41 1.88 -13.23 4.04
C ILE A 41 3.31 -13.23 4.55
N ALA A 42 4.16 -14.16 4.10
CA ALA A 42 5.56 -14.22 4.52
C ALA A 42 6.31 -12.92 4.18
N TRP A 43 6.14 -12.41 2.96
CA TRP A 43 6.76 -11.15 2.54
C TRP A 43 6.25 -9.92 3.32
N PHE A 44 4.99 -9.93 3.75
CA PHE A 44 4.47 -8.90 4.66
C PHE A 44 5.19 -8.93 6.01
N LEU A 45 5.45 -10.11 6.56
CA LEU A 45 6.18 -10.25 7.81
C LEU A 45 7.63 -9.77 7.67
N ASP A 46 8.30 -10.12 6.56
CA ASP A 46 9.66 -9.65 6.28
C ASP A 46 9.73 -8.13 6.17
N LEU A 47 8.75 -7.51 5.50
CA LEU A 47 8.65 -6.05 5.42
C LEU A 47 8.37 -5.43 6.79
N PHE A 48 7.44 -5.97 7.57
CA PHE A 48 7.22 -5.48 8.94
C PHE A 48 8.47 -5.61 9.80
N ASN A 49 9.21 -6.71 9.69
CA ASN A 49 10.49 -6.87 10.37
C ASN A 49 11.52 -5.83 9.90
N TYR A 50 11.59 -5.52 8.60
CA TYR A 50 12.41 -4.42 8.11
C TYR A 50 12.04 -3.09 8.78
N TYR A 51 10.75 -2.74 8.83
CA TYR A 51 10.29 -1.49 9.45
C TYR A 51 10.49 -1.44 10.98
N VAL A 52 10.43 -2.58 11.66
CA VAL A 52 10.63 -2.67 13.13
C VAL A 52 12.11 -2.61 13.51
N ASN A 53 13.00 -3.19 12.69
CA ASN A 53 14.42 -3.30 13.00
C ASN A 53 15.28 -2.18 12.38
N SER A 54 14.72 -1.36 11.50
CA SER A 54 15.44 -0.23 10.90
C SER A 54 15.45 0.96 11.84
N GLU A 55 16.58 1.65 11.93
CA GLU A 55 16.66 2.93 12.61
C GLU A 55 15.88 3.99 11.84
N ASP A 56 15.29 4.90 12.59
CA ASP A 56 14.31 5.90 12.18
C ASP A 56 14.67 6.75 10.94
N GLN A 57 15.95 6.96 10.67
CA GLN A 57 16.42 7.81 9.57
C GLN A 57 16.60 7.06 8.24
N ASP A 58 16.65 5.71 8.25
CA ASP A 58 17.01 4.90 7.08
C ASP A 58 15.84 4.09 6.49
N VAL A 59 14.61 4.49 6.82
CA VAL A 59 13.41 3.75 6.44
C VAL A 59 12.84 4.29 5.13
N PHE A 60 12.84 3.44 4.09
CA PHE A 60 12.33 3.80 2.77
C PHE A 60 10.96 3.19 2.47
N SER A 61 10.19 3.84 1.58
CA SER A 61 8.99 3.23 1.01
C SER A 61 9.33 1.96 0.24
N LYS A 62 8.49 0.93 0.38
CA LYS A 62 8.65 -0.36 -0.31
C LYS A 62 7.40 -0.71 -1.10
N GLU A 63 7.63 -1.43 -2.18
CA GLU A 63 6.62 -1.99 -3.06
C GLU A 63 6.65 -3.52 -2.96
N LEU A 64 5.47 -4.14 -2.90
CA LEU A 64 5.32 -5.59 -3.01
C LEU A 64 4.24 -5.91 -4.03
N GLN A 65 4.64 -6.45 -5.18
CA GLN A 65 3.73 -6.94 -6.20
C GLN A 65 3.31 -8.38 -5.90
N LEU A 66 2.00 -8.63 -5.84
CA LEU A 66 1.40 -9.95 -5.64
C LEU A 66 0.26 -10.14 -6.64
N ASP A 67 0.43 -11.09 -7.56
CA ASP A 67 -0.52 -11.36 -8.64
C ASP A 67 -0.88 -10.06 -9.40
N ALA A 68 -2.18 -9.71 -9.43
CA ALA A 68 -2.71 -8.48 -10.03
C ALA A 68 -2.84 -7.33 -9.02
N LYS A 69 -2.15 -7.38 -7.89
CA LYS A 69 -2.15 -6.36 -6.84
C LYS A 69 -0.74 -5.84 -6.61
N VAL A 70 -0.65 -4.58 -6.25
CA VAL A 70 0.59 -3.98 -5.76
C VAL A 70 0.28 -3.35 -4.41
N PHE A 71 1.15 -3.64 -3.45
CA PHE A 71 1.09 -3.11 -2.11
C PHE A 71 2.20 -2.10 -1.91
N TYR A 72 1.84 -0.92 -1.43
CA TYR A 72 2.78 0.14 -1.06
C TYR A 72 2.85 0.25 0.46
N PHE A 73 4.08 0.31 0.95
CA PHE A 73 4.42 0.47 2.35
C PHE A 73 5.14 1.81 2.50
N ASP A 74 4.41 2.81 2.97
CA ASP A 74 4.91 4.18 3.08
C ASP A 74 5.04 4.59 4.54
N VAL A 75 6.17 5.20 4.90
CA VAL A 75 6.34 5.82 6.21
C VAL A 75 5.69 7.20 6.17
N GLY A 76 4.71 7.42 7.05
CA GLY A 76 4.09 8.71 7.27
C GLY A 76 4.37 9.23 8.67
N GLU A 77 4.23 10.55 8.85
CA GLU A 77 4.35 11.21 10.13
C GLU A 77 3.20 12.17 10.34
N ASN A 78 2.65 12.21 11.56
CA ASN A 78 1.62 13.16 11.95
C ASN A 78 1.84 13.61 13.40
N ARG A 79 0.97 14.49 13.92
CA ARG A 79 1.08 15.02 15.30
C ARG A 79 1.05 13.94 16.40
N ARG A 80 0.62 12.72 16.10
CA ARG A 80 0.59 11.57 17.02
C ARG A 80 1.82 10.68 16.91
N GLY A 81 2.70 10.94 15.94
CA GLY A 81 3.92 10.18 15.69
C GLY A 81 3.99 9.62 14.27
N ARG A 82 4.97 8.75 14.04
CA ARG A 82 5.16 8.04 12.78
C ARG A 82 4.24 6.84 12.67
N PHE A 83 3.83 6.52 11.46
CA PHE A 83 2.97 5.38 11.15
C PHE A 83 3.35 4.76 9.82
N LEU A 84 3.15 3.46 9.70
CA LEU A 84 3.26 2.75 8.43
C LEU A 84 1.90 2.74 7.73
N LYS A 85 1.85 3.33 6.54
CA LYS A 85 0.67 3.32 5.67
C LYS A 85 0.81 2.18 4.66
N VAL A 86 -0.13 1.24 4.70
CA VAL A 86 -0.20 0.15 3.73
C VAL A 86 -1.37 0.40 2.77
N SER A 87 -1.06 0.56 1.48
CA SER A 87 -2.05 0.76 0.41
C SER A 87 -2.04 -0.44 -0.53
N CYS A 88 -3.20 -0.83 -1.06
CA CYS A 88 -3.32 -1.91 -2.05
C CYS A 88 -4.05 -1.38 -3.28
N LEU A 89 -3.40 -1.45 -4.44
CA LEU A 89 -3.98 -1.10 -5.73
C LEU A 89 -4.03 -2.35 -6.61
N LEU A 90 -5.02 -2.43 -7.52
CA LEU A 90 -4.88 -3.40 -8.61
C LEU A 90 -3.78 -2.89 -9.56
N SER A 91 -2.92 -3.80 -10.02
CA SER A 91 -1.82 -3.49 -10.93
C SER A 91 -2.29 -2.75 -12.18
N PHE A 92 -3.49 -3.07 -12.67
CA PHE A 92 -4.10 -2.35 -13.79
C PHE A 92 -4.33 -0.85 -13.50
N PHE A 93 -4.79 -0.49 -12.29
CA PHE A 93 -4.98 0.91 -11.92
C PHE A 93 -3.65 1.68 -11.85
N LEU A 94 -2.57 1.02 -11.45
CA LEU A 94 -1.23 1.61 -11.47
C LEU A 94 -0.74 1.88 -12.88
N LEU A 95 -0.83 0.88 -13.77
CA LEU A 95 -0.46 1.04 -15.17
C LEU A 95 -1.24 2.20 -15.80
N LEU A 96 -2.55 2.32 -15.51
CA LEU A 96 -3.36 3.43 -15.99
C LEU A 96 -2.87 4.79 -15.46
N SER A 97 -2.52 4.87 -14.16
CA SER A 97 -2.02 6.12 -13.57
C SER A 97 -0.64 6.53 -14.12
N VAL A 98 0.27 5.57 -14.32
CA VAL A 98 1.61 5.83 -14.87
C VAL A 98 1.50 6.26 -16.32
N LEU A 99 0.67 5.58 -17.12
CA LEU A 99 0.40 5.96 -18.51
C LEU A 99 -0.25 7.34 -18.59
N TYR A 100 -1.21 7.64 -17.72
CA TYR A 100 -1.85 8.96 -17.66
C TYR A 100 -0.82 10.06 -17.36
N HIS A 101 0.05 9.85 -16.37
CA HIS A 101 1.11 10.81 -16.03
C HIS A 101 2.11 10.98 -17.18
N TYR A 102 2.52 9.88 -17.82
CA TYR A 102 3.41 9.91 -18.98
C TYR A 102 2.80 10.67 -20.17
N ILE A 103 1.52 10.44 -20.46
CA ILE A 103 0.80 11.18 -21.51
C ILE A 103 0.73 12.68 -21.17
N ILE A 104 0.44 13.06 -19.92
CA ILE A 104 0.45 14.47 -19.50
C ILE A 104 1.84 15.09 -19.73
N ILE A 105 2.91 14.41 -19.32
CA ILE A 105 4.28 14.89 -19.50
C ILE A 105 4.62 15.08 -20.99
N LEU A 106 4.24 14.12 -21.85
CA LEU A 106 4.44 14.23 -23.30
C LEU A 106 3.67 15.41 -23.90
N ASN A 107 2.43 15.64 -23.48
CA ASN A 107 1.63 16.77 -23.95
C ASN A 107 2.23 18.11 -23.49
N LEU A 108 2.69 18.21 -22.24
CA LEU A 108 3.37 19.40 -21.71
C LEU A 108 4.66 19.69 -22.49
N ASN A 109 5.50 18.67 -22.71
CA ASN A 109 6.72 18.82 -23.50
C ASN A 109 6.42 19.21 -24.95
N SER A 110 5.33 18.71 -25.54
CA SER A 110 4.92 19.11 -26.88
C SER A 110 4.49 20.58 -26.91
N CYS A 111 3.67 21.04 -25.95
CA CYS A 111 3.29 22.46 -25.84
C CYS A 111 4.48 23.40 -25.66
N ILE A 112 5.52 22.98 -24.94
CA ILE A 112 6.75 23.78 -24.77
C ILE A 112 7.53 23.88 -26.09
N ASN A 113 7.59 22.81 -26.89
CA ASN A 113 8.33 22.80 -28.16
C ASN A 113 7.60 23.53 -29.30
N TYR A 114 6.27 23.72 -29.25
CA TYR A 114 5.52 24.54 -30.21
C TYR A 114 5.49 26.04 -29.88
N GLY A 115 6.06 26.45 -28.74
CA GLY A 115 6.12 27.85 -28.29
C GLY A 115 7.44 28.57 -28.56
N GLN A 116 8.36 27.96 -29.32
CA GLN A 116 9.60 28.58 -29.82
C GLN A 116 9.60 28.66 -31.35
#